data_AF-A0A7K7LGY9-F1
#
_entry.id   AF-A0A7K7LGY9-F1
#
_cell.length_a   1.000
_cell.length_b   1.000
_cell.length_c   1.000
_cell.angle_alpha   90.00
_cell.angle_beta   90.00
_cell.angle_gamma   90.00
#
_symmetry.space_group_name_H-M   'P 1'
#
loop_
_entity.id
_entity.type
_entity.pdbx_description
1 polymer ?
#
loop_
_entity_poly.entity_id
_entity_poly.type
_entity_poly.pdbx_seq_one_letter_code
_entity_poly.pdbx_strand_id
1 'polypeptide(L)'
;CAPETFKAAAGGERCEPCPQNSHAPEPGAAACGCRSGYYRAPGEGPEQRCTAPPSAPRSIVARLNASSVRLEWSEPRDGGGRADTSYAVGCRACPE
;
A
#
# COMPACT_ATOMS: atom_id res chain seq x y z
N CYS A 1 16.64 -12.37 -17.93
CA CYS A 1 15.35 -11.65 -18.01
C CYS A 1 15.57 -10.35 -18.74
N ALA A 2 14.71 -10.00 -19.68
CA ALA A 2 14.76 -8.70 -20.36
C ALA A 2 14.29 -7.59 -19.40
N PRO A 3 14.51 -6.30 -19.71
CA PRO A 3 13.88 -5.21 -18.97
C PRO A 3 12.37 -5.41 -18.81
N GLU A 4 11.82 -4.92 -17.70
CA GLU A 4 10.43 -5.09 -17.26
C GLU A 4 10.00 -6.55 -16.99
N THR A 5 10.96 -7.47 -16.88
CA THR A 5 10.72 -8.87 -16.47
C THR A 5 11.66 -9.31 -15.35
N PHE A 6 11.21 -10.26 -14.52
CA PHE A 6 11.99 -10.81 -13.41
C PHE A 6 11.91 -12.33 -13.34
N LYS A 7 12.75 -12.93 -12.50
CA LYS A 7 12.65 -14.34 -12.11
C LYS A 7 13.21 -14.56 -10.71
N ALA A 8 12.36 -15.01 -9.78
CA ALA A 8 12.71 -15.16 -8.37
C ALA A 8 13.76 -16.24 -8.09
N ALA A 9 13.69 -17.39 -8.78
CA ALA A 9 14.57 -18.53 -8.58
C ALA A 9 15.52 -18.76 -9.77
N ALA A 10 16.75 -19.15 -9.48
CA ALA A 10 17.66 -19.64 -10.51
C ALA A 10 17.15 -20.98 -11.05
N GLY A 11 17.08 -21.12 -12.38
CA GLY A 11 16.51 -22.29 -13.02
C GLY A 11 16.13 -22.05 -14.49
N GLY A 12 15.57 -23.07 -15.13
CA GLY A 12 15.13 -23.02 -16.53
C GLY A 12 13.78 -22.33 -16.75
N GLU A 13 13.15 -21.82 -15.69
CA GLU A 13 11.87 -21.11 -15.80
C GLU A 13 12.01 -19.82 -16.61
N ARG A 14 10.92 -19.49 -17.31
CA ARG A 14 10.82 -18.26 -18.11
C ARG A 14 10.74 -17.05 -17.19
N CYS A 15 11.19 -15.91 -17.69
CA CYS A 15 11.02 -14.65 -16.97
C CYS A 15 9.57 -14.19 -17.04
N GLU A 16 9.07 -13.64 -15.94
CA GLU A 16 7.72 -13.13 -15.81
C GLU A 16 7.70 -11.61 -15.92
N PRO A 17 6.63 -11.02 -16.47
CA PRO A 17 6.49 -9.56 -16.49
C PRO A 17 6.38 -9.01 -15.07
N CYS A 18 6.88 -7.80 -14.87
CA CYS A 18 6.76 -7.14 -13.57
C CYS A 18 5.29 -6.94 -13.18
N PRO A 19 4.90 -7.26 -11.93
CA PRO A 19 3.55 -7.05 -11.45
C PRO A 19 3.24 -5.55 -11.34
N GLN A 20 1.96 -5.21 -11.22
CA GLN A 20 1.51 -3.82 -11.25
C GLN A 20 2.23 -2.94 -10.21
N ASN A 21 2.52 -1.69 -10.61
CA ASN A 21 3.26 -0.69 -9.81
C ASN A 21 4.68 -1.10 -9.41
N SER A 22 5.26 -2.07 -10.13
CA SER A 22 6.67 -2.42 -10.03
C SER A 22 7.37 -2.22 -11.38
N HIS A 23 8.70 -2.34 -11.38
CA HIS A 23 9.53 -2.23 -12.58
C HIS A 23 10.89 -2.90 -12.37
N ALA A 24 11.54 -3.24 -13.48
CA ALA A 24 12.87 -3.84 -13.53
C ALA A 24 13.61 -3.24 -14.74
N PRO A 25 14.27 -2.07 -14.58
CA PRO A 25 14.84 -1.36 -15.72
C PRO A 25 16.03 -2.12 -16.33
N GLU A 26 16.78 -2.82 -15.49
CA GLU A 26 17.95 -3.59 -15.90
C GLU A 26 17.59 -5.05 -16.20
N PRO A 27 18.25 -5.69 -17.18
CA PRO A 27 18.07 -7.10 -17.44
C PRO A 27 18.60 -7.97 -16.29
N GLY A 28 18.06 -9.18 -16.17
CA GLY A 28 18.51 -10.18 -15.20
C GLY A 28 17.97 -9.96 -13.78
N ALA A 29 16.95 -9.12 -13.60
CA ALA A 29 16.35 -8.87 -12.30
C ALA A 29 15.81 -10.15 -11.64
N ALA A 30 16.19 -10.38 -10.38
CA ALA A 30 15.63 -11.45 -9.55
C ALA A 30 14.23 -11.08 -9.00
N ALA A 31 13.92 -9.79 -8.92
CA ALA A 31 12.66 -9.26 -8.45
C ALA A 31 12.41 -7.88 -9.07
N CYS A 32 11.15 -7.49 -9.23
CA CYS A 32 10.79 -6.13 -9.63
C CYS A 32 10.71 -5.21 -8.41
N GLY A 33 11.41 -4.08 -8.48
CA GLY A 33 11.34 -3.02 -7.47
C GLY A 33 10.05 -2.22 -7.60
N CYS A 34 9.48 -1.79 -6.47
CA CYS A 34 8.28 -0.95 -6.50
C CYS A 34 8.59 0.43 -7.11
N ARG A 35 7.63 0.97 -7.85
CA ARG A 35 7.68 2.35 -8.34
C ARG A 35 7.56 3.31 -7.14
N SER A 36 8.03 4.54 -7.32
CA SER A 36 7.96 5.57 -6.26
C SER A 36 6.53 5.74 -5.74
N GLY A 37 6.36 5.72 -4.42
CA GLY A 37 5.06 5.80 -3.75
C GLY A 37 4.35 4.45 -3.54
N TYR A 38 4.91 3.35 -4.03
CA TYR A 38 4.36 2.00 -3.86
C TYR A 38 5.32 1.09 -3.09
N TYR A 39 4.75 0.10 -2.40
CA TYR A 39 5.45 -0.75 -1.45
C TYR A 39 4.84 -2.16 -1.45
N ARG A 40 5.56 -3.10 -0.83
CA ARG A 40 5.07 -4.43 -0.46
C ARG A 40 5.06 -4.56 1.05
N ALA A 41 4.06 -5.24 1.59
CA ALA A 41 3.99 -5.59 2.99
C ALA A 41 5.01 -6.69 3.35
N PRO A 42 5.45 -6.78 4.62
CA PRO A 42 6.30 -7.88 5.05
C PRO A 42 5.67 -9.24 4.74
N GLY A 43 6.43 -10.14 4.12
CA GLY A 43 5.97 -11.48 3.72
C GLY A 43 5.39 -11.57 2.31
N GLU A 44 5.14 -10.45 1.62
CA GLU A 44 4.77 -10.46 0.21
C GLU A 44 5.99 -10.71 -0.69
N GLY A 45 5.87 -11.69 -1.59
CA GLY A 45 6.91 -12.05 -2.53
C GLY A 45 7.05 -11.09 -3.72
N PRO A 46 8.09 -11.25 -4.55
CA PRO A 46 8.35 -10.41 -5.72
C PRO A 46 7.26 -10.51 -6.80
N GLU A 47 6.48 -11.59 -6.83
CA GLU A 47 5.34 -11.82 -7.71
C GLU A 47 4.11 -10.98 -7.32
N GLN A 48 4.03 -10.50 -6.08
CA GLN A 48 2.94 -9.64 -5.65
C GLN A 48 3.08 -8.24 -6.26
N ARG A 49 1.94 -7.62 -6.55
CA ARG A 49 1.85 -6.22 -6.97
C ARG A 49 2.27 -5.28 -5.85
N CYS A 50 2.87 -4.14 -6.21
CA CYS A 50 3.10 -3.09 -5.24
C CYS A 50 1.82 -2.28 -5.03
N THR A 51 1.58 -1.91 -3.78
CA THR A 51 0.39 -1.19 -3.32
C THR A 51 0.80 0.13 -2.68
N ALA A 52 -0.13 1.06 -2.50
CA ALA A 52 0.15 2.34 -1.89
C ALA A 52 -0.56 2.45 -0.52
N PRO A 53 -0.12 3.36 0.37
CA PRO A 53 -0.93 3.71 1.54
C PRO A 53 -2.31 4.23 1.12
N PRO A 54 -3.38 3.93 1.86
CA PRO A 54 -4.68 4.51 1.57
C PRO A 54 -4.67 6.03 1.76
N SER A 55 -5.54 6.71 1.04
CA SER A 55 -5.82 8.13 1.26
C SER A 55 -6.47 8.40 2.62
N ALA A 56 -6.58 9.67 3.01
CA ALA A 56 -7.23 10.02 4.28
C ALA A 56 -8.71 9.59 4.31
N PRO A 57 -9.25 9.18 5.48
CA PRO A 57 -10.68 8.99 5.66
C PRO A 57 -11.42 10.31 5.36
N ARG A 58 -12.63 10.18 4.84
CA ARG A 58 -13.42 11.33 4.37
C ARG A 58 -14.52 11.68 5.36
N SER A 59 -15.06 12.89 5.23
CA SER A 59 -16.28 13.31 5.92
C SER A 59 -16.23 13.06 7.43
N ILE A 60 -15.13 13.45 8.09
CA ILE A 60 -14.96 13.27 9.53
C ILE A 60 -15.91 14.21 10.25
N VAL A 61 -16.83 13.65 11.04
CA VAL A 61 -17.80 14.38 11.85
C VAL A 61 -17.60 13.99 13.31
N ALA A 62 -17.38 14.99 14.17
CA ALA A 62 -17.34 14.83 15.62
C ALA A 62 -18.66 15.31 16.22
N ARG A 63 -19.31 14.45 17.00
CA ARG A 63 -20.53 14.76 17.75
C ARG A 63 -20.25 14.67 19.24
N LEU A 64 -20.47 15.78 19.95
CA LEU A 64 -20.37 15.83 21.40
C LEU A 64 -21.68 15.32 22.01
N ASN A 65 -21.57 14.44 22.99
CA ASN A 65 -22.69 14.01 23.81
C ASN A 65 -22.29 14.06 25.28
N ALA A 66 -22.66 15.17 25.93
CA ALA A 66 -22.24 15.52 27.28
C ALA A 66 -20.71 15.42 27.46
N SER A 67 -20.22 14.34 28.09
CA SER A 67 -18.80 14.08 28.36
C SER A 67 -18.13 13.13 27.36
N SER A 68 -18.81 12.76 26.28
CA SER A 68 -18.31 11.81 25.27
C SER A 68 -18.22 12.45 23.89
N VAL A 69 -17.29 11.96 23.07
CA VAL A 69 -17.14 12.32 21.66
C VAL A 69 -17.46 11.09 20.82
N ARG A 70 -18.42 11.20 19.91
CA ARG A 70 -18.66 10.22 18.84
C ARG A 70 -18.02 10.72 17.55
N LEU A 71 -17.16 9.90 16.96
CA LEU A 71 -16.53 10.16 15.67
C LEU A 71 -17.19 9.29 14.61
N GLU A 72 -17.62 9.91 13.52
CA GLU A 72 -18.16 9.26 12.33
C GLU A 72 -17.32 9.69 11.13
N TRP A 73 -16.94 8.77 10.25
CA TRP A 73 -16.20 9.07 9.03
C TRP A 73 -16.58 8.09 7.92
N SER A 74 -16.22 8.46 6.70
CA SER A 74 -16.34 7.63 5.50
C SER A 74 -14.98 7.05 5.11
N GLU A 75 -15.01 5.95 4.36
CA GLU A 75 -13.80 5.32 3.84
C GLU A 75 -12.94 6.27 2.99
N PRO A 76 -11.62 6.03 2.94
CA PRO A 76 -10.70 6.65 1.98
C PRO A 76 -11.27 6.66 0.56
N ARG A 77 -10.96 7.72 -0.21
CA ARG A 77 -11.32 7.75 -1.64
C ARG A 77 -10.56 6.67 -2.42
N ASP A 78 -9.30 6.48 -2.05
CA ASP A 78 -8.40 5.48 -2.59
C ASP A 78 -7.90 4.61 -1.44
N GLY A 79 -8.11 3.30 -1.55
CA GLY A 79 -7.63 2.29 -0.61
C GLY A 79 -6.20 1.82 -0.89
N GLY A 80 -5.53 2.38 -1.90
CA GLY A 80 -4.15 2.03 -2.24
C GLY A 80 -3.98 0.63 -2.85
N GLY A 81 -5.09 0.02 -3.25
CA GLY A 81 -5.12 -1.31 -3.87
C GLY A 81 -5.15 -2.48 -2.90
N ARG A 82 -5.43 -2.24 -1.61
CA ARG A 82 -5.63 -3.31 -0.60
C ARG A 82 -6.97 -3.20 0.11
N ALA A 83 -7.39 -4.30 0.72
CA ALA A 83 -8.66 -4.43 1.45
C ALA A 83 -8.49 -4.57 2.98
N ASP A 84 -7.26 -4.49 3.48
CA ASP A 84 -6.88 -4.65 4.89
C ASP A 84 -6.73 -3.30 5.63
N THR A 85 -7.50 -2.28 5.21
CA THR A 85 -7.43 -0.94 5.80
C THR A 85 -8.02 -0.94 7.22
N SER A 86 -7.32 -0.31 8.15
CA SER A 86 -7.77 -0.08 9.54
C SER A 86 -7.55 1.38 9.95
N TYR A 87 -8.23 1.81 11.02
CA TYR A 87 -8.19 3.20 11.49
C TYR A 87 -7.64 3.28 12.92
N ALA A 88 -6.77 4.25 13.16
CA ALA A 88 -6.27 4.60 14.49
C ALA A 88 -6.77 5.98 14.89
N VAL A 89 -7.27 6.11 16.13
CA VAL A 89 -7.79 7.37 16.67
C VAL A 89 -6.81 7.91 17.71
N GLY A 90 -6.34 9.14 17.49
CA GLY A 90 -5.48 9.87 18.43
C GLY A 90 -6.25 11.00 19.12
N CYS A 91 -6.05 11.17 20.42
CA CYS A 91 -6.57 12.30 21.19
C CYS A 91 -5.39 13.12 21.73
N ARG A 92 -5.47 14.45 21.61
CA ARG A 92 -4.47 15.39 22.14
C ARG A 92 -5.19 16.56 22.78
N ALA A 93 -4.80 16.91 24.01
CA ALA A 93 -5.19 18.17 24.63
C ALA A 93 -4.31 19.30 24.07
N CYS A 94 -4.94 20.36 23.56
CA CYS A 94 -4.25 21.57 23.18
C CYS A 94 -4.27 22.54 24.38
N PRO A 95 -3.12 22.96 24.93
CA PRO A 95 -3.10 24.02 25.93
C PRO A 95 -3.61 25.34 25.32
N GLU A 96 -4.16 26.22 26.17
CA GLU A 96 -4.55 27.59 25.78
C GLU A 96 -3.34 28.48 25.46
#